data_AF-A0A2A4UFR8-F1
#
_entry.id   AF-A0A2A4UFR8-F1
#
_cell.length_a   1.000
_cell.length_b   1.000
_cell.length_c   1.000
_cell.angle_alpha   90.00
_cell.angle_beta   90.00
_cell.angle_gamma   90.00
#
_symmetry.space_group_name_H-M   'P 1'
#
loop_
_entity.id
_entity.type
_entity.pdbx_description
1 polymer ?
#
loop_
_entity_poly.entity_id
_entity_poly.type
_entity_poly.pdbx_seq_one_letter_code
_entity_poly.pdbx_strand_id
1 'polypeptide(L)'
;MWLNEGGLLWLKSDSPAGKSHLLRALQEEYPQLARLHIQPSLSALQQVASWLETLENYTFWSIDLPAHDLPKDTATALFHLIEHAKDKSRPLLIAWRCADDELTLPELASRMRMLEQVYITPPESDHDLHNVLKAAAQQLHWDMPDKLIKVMLTHLARDLDSQLSALKHLEAASQIERTRMTQAWARQKLNI
;
A
#
# COMPACT_ATOMS: atom_id res chain seq x y z
N MET A 1 0.71 -17.98 1.71
CA MET A 1 -0.22 -18.65 2.64
C MET A 1 -1.62 -18.05 2.52
N TRP A 2 -1.79 -16.73 2.70
CA TRP A 2 -3.08 -16.02 2.52
C TRP A 2 -3.81 -16.23 1.16
N LEU A 3 -3.07 -16.27 0.04
CA LEU A 3 -3.65 -16.44 -1.30
C LEU A 3 -4.25 -17.83 -1.58
N ASN A 4 -3.91 -18.88 -0.82
CA ASN A 4 -4.30 -20.25 -1.18
C ASN A 4 -5.49 -20.79 -0.38
N GLU A 5 -5.89 -20.17 0.74
CA GLU A 5 -6.87 -20.76 1.68
C GLU A 5 -8.04 -19.85 2.08
N GLY A 6 -8.25 -18.70 1.40
CA GLY A 6 -9.34 -17.80 1.80
C GLY A 6 -9.04 -17.04 3.10
N GLY A 7 -7.76 -16.81 3.40
CA GLY A 7 -7.34 -16.19 4.66
C GLY A 7 -7.79 -14.73 4.79
N LEU A 8 -7.75 -14.20 6.00
CA LEU A 8 -7.98 -12.78 6.27
C LEU A 8 -6.72 -12.22 6.94
N LEU A 9 -6.03 -11.30 6.25
CA LEU A 9 -4.72 -10.79 6.67
C LEU A 9 -4.78 -9.29 6.93
N TRP A 10 -4.25 -8.85 8.05
CA TRP A 10 -4.08 -7.46 8.41
C TRP A 10 -2.59 -7.09 8.44
N LEU A 11 -2.18 -6.16 7.58
CA LEU A 11 -0.85 -5.55 7.59
C LEU A 11 -0.82 -4.37 8.58
N LYS A 12 -0.09 -4.55 9.68
CA LYS A 12 0.15 -3.55 10.75
C LYS A 12 1.51 -2.90 10.61
N SER A 13 1.68 -1.73 11.23
CA SER A 13 2.95 -1.00 11.33
C SER A 13 2.76 0.19 12.27
N ASP A 14 3.75 0.61 13.06
CA ASP A 14 3.63 1.83 13.88
C ASP A 14 3.93 3.11 13.08
N SER A 15 4.61 2.99 11.95
CA SER A 15 5.00 4.12 11.10
C SER A 15 4.67 3.86 9.61
N PRO A 16 4.79 4.87 8.74
CA PRO A 16 4.65 4.65 7.29
C PRO A 16 5.68 3.62 6.78
N ALA A 17 5.20 2.42 6.46
CA ALA A 17 6.02 1.26 6.12
C ALA A 17 5.72 0.67 4.72
N GLY A 18 5.20 1.49 3.79
CA GLY A 18 5.03 1.06 2.39
C GLY A 18 3.84 0.14 2.08
N LYS A 19 2.90 -0.08 3.02
CA LYS A 19 1.71 -0.95 2.80
C LYS A 19 0.92 -0.59 1.53
N SER A 20 0.63 0.69 1.30
CA SER A 20 -0.09 1.17 0.12
C SER A 20 0.68 0.95 -1.19
N HIS A 21 2.01 0.93 -1.12
CA HIS A 21 2.88 0.59 -2.24
C HIS A 21 2.86 -0.92 -2.51
N LEU A 22 2.99 -1.73 -1.45
CA LEU A 22 2.87 -3.19 -1.55
C LEU A 22 1.54 -3.60 -2.19
N LEU A 23 0.41 -3.02 -1.76
CA LEU A 23 -0.90 -3.30 -2.37
C LEU A 23 -0.95 -2.93 -3.85
N ARG A 24 -0.28 -1.85 -4.27
CA ARG A 24 -0.21 -1.46 -5.68
C ARG A 24 0.61 -2.46 -6.49
N ALA A 25 1.80 -2.82 -6.01
CA ALA A 25 2.65 -3.81 -6.66
C ALA A 25 1.97 -5.18 -6.78
N LEU A 26 1.26 -5.62 -5.72
CA LEU A 26 0.47 -6.84 -5.75
C LEU A 26 -0.66 -6.77 -6.79
N GLN A 27 -1.34 -5.64 -6.93
CA GLN A 27 -2.39 -5.49 -7.93
C GLN A 27 -1.82 -5.54 -9.36
N GLU A 28 -0.63 -4.97 -9.58
CA GLU A 28 0.09 -5.03 -10.87
C GLU A 28 0.54 -6.46 -11.22
N GLU A 29 1.00 -7.23 -10.22
CA GLU A 29 1.46 -8.61 -10.39
C GLU A 29 0.31 -9.63 -10.47
N TYR A 30 -0.80 -9.39 -9.76
CA TYR A 30 -1.95 -10.28 -9.65
C TYR A 30 -3.23 -9.57 -10.14
N PRO A 31 -3.57 -9.64 -11.44
CA PRO A 31 -4.76 -8.97 -12.00
C PRO A 31 -6.11 -9.43 -11.39
N GLN A 32 -6.11 -10.58 -10.73
CA GLN A 32 -7.26 -11.14 -10.01
C GLN A 32 -7.46 -10.52 -8.60
N LEU A 33 -6.55 -9.63 -8.17
CA LEU A 33 -6.64 -8.86 -6.95
C LEU A 33 -7.38 -7.55 -7.19
N ALA A 34 -8.56 -7.43 -6.60
CA ALA A 34 -9.23 -6.14 -6.48
C ALA A 34 -8.60 -5.32 -5.36
N ARG A 35 -8.47 -4.02 -5.60
CA ARG A 35 -8.15 -3.03 -4.58
C ARG A 35 -9.31 -2.08 -4.38
N LEU A 36 -9.84 -2.06 -3.17
CA LEU A 36 -10.92 -1.18 -2.75
C LEU A 36 -10.37 0.15 -2.25
N HIS A 37 -11.19 1.19 -2.44
CA HIS A 37 -10.95 2.54 -1.95
C HIS A 37 -12.08 2.98 -1.04
N ILE A 38 -11.77 3.80 -0.03
CA ILE A 38 -12.76 4.36 0.89
C ILE A 38 -13.54 5.48 0.19
N GLN A 39 -14.84 5.52 0.43
CA GLN A 39 -15.75 6.57 -0.02
C GLN A 39 -16.39 7.20 1.22
N PRO A 40 -15.68 8.11 1.93
CA PRO A 40 -16.06 8.55 3.28
C PRO A 40 -17.35 9.37 3.34
N SER A 41 -17.88 9.79 2.19
CA SER A 41 -19.17 10.49 2.06
C SER A 41 -20.38 9.54 1.99
N LEU A 42 -20.16 8.23 1.87
CA LEU A 42 -21.23 7.24 1.78
C LEU A 42 -21.59 6.70 3.16
N SER A 43 -22.86 6.33 3.34
CA SER A 43 -23.28 5.53 4.49
C SER A 43 -22.65 4.14 4.45
N ALA A 44 -22.61 3.45 5.60
CA ALA A 44 -22.05 2.11 5.70
C ALA A 44 -22.61 1.14 4.64
N LEU A 45 -23.93 1.13 4.45
CA LEU A 45 -24.60 0.25 3.48
C LEU A 45 -24.23 0.57 2.03
N GLN A 46 -24.21 1.86 1.67
CA GLN A 46 -23.84 2.30 0.33
C GLN A 46 -22.39 1.94 0.01
N GLN A 47 -21.50 2.11 0.99
CA GLN A 47 -20.10 1.81 0.83
C GLN A 47 -19.85 0.31 0.65
N VAL A 48 -20.48 -0.55 1.48
CA VAL A 48 -20.39 -2.01 1.32
C VAL A 48 -20.94 -2.44 -0.03
N ALA A 49 -22.09 -1.92 -0.45
CA ALA A 49 -22.67 -2.26 -1.75
C ALA A 49 -21.72 -1.93 -2.91
N SER A 50 -21.12 -0.73 -2.90
CA SER A 50 -20.15 -0.32 -3.92
C SER A 50 -18.89 -1.18 -3.91
N TRP A 51 -18.40 -1.56 -2.73
CA TRP A 51 -17.28 -2.49 -2.61
C TRP A 51 -17.63 -3.87 -3.17
N LEU A 52 -18.76 -4.46 -2.78
CA LEU A 52 -19.15 -5.79 -3.26
C LEU A 52 -19.38 -5.85 -4.77
N GLU A 53 -19.94 -4.79 -5.36
CA GLU A 53 -20.06 -4.64 -6.81
C GLU A 53 -18.67 -4.66 -7.48
N THR A 54 -17.71 -3.91 -6.92
CA THR A 54 -16.32 -3.91 -7.40
C THR A 54 -15.67 -5.30 -7.30
N LEU A 55 -16.00 -6.07 -6.26
CA LEU A 55 -15.39 -7.37 -5.96
C LEU A 55 -16.00 -8.56 -6.73
N GLU A 56 -17.14 -8.39 -7.42
CA GLU A 56 -17.94 -9.49 -7.98
C GLU A 56 -17.12 -10.49 -8.81
N ASN A 57 -16.19 -9.98 -9.62
CA ASN A 57 -15.38 -10.77 -10.55
C ASN A 57 -13.95 -11.06 -10.06
N TYR A 58 -13.61 -10.70 -8.82
CA TYR A 58 -12.25 -10.82 -8.30
C TYR A 58 -12.14 -11.94 -7.27
N THR A 59 -11.08 -12.74 -7.39
CA THR A 59 -10.83 -13.86 -6.48
C THR A 59 -10.09 -13.45 -5.22
N PHE A 60 -9.32 -12.36 -5.26
CA PHE A 60 -8.57 -11.82 -4.13
C PHE A 60 -8.99 -10.38 -3.87
N TRP A 61 -9.17 -10.03 -2.59
CA TRP A 61 -9.66 -8.72 -2.20
C TRP A 61 -8.61 -8.01 -1.37
N SER A 62 -8.44 -6.71 -1.59
CA SER A 62 -7.62 -5.86 -0.75
C SER A 62 -8.29 -4.52 -0.50
N ILE A 63 -7.99 -3.93 0.66
CA ILE A 63 -8.43 -2.58 1.00
C ILE A 63 -7.28 -1.83 1.68
N ASP A 64 -7.10 -0.58 1.27
CA ASP A 64 -6.12 0.34 1.85
C ASP A 64 -6.84 1.39 2.68
N LEU A 65 -6.55 1.41 3.98
CA LEU A 65 -7.22 2.25 4.96
C LEU A 65 -6.27 3.39 5.41
N PRO A 66 -6.79 4.62 5.61
CA PRO A 66 -6.02 5.71 6.17
C PRO A 66 -5.55 5.32 7.58
N ALA A 67 -4.44 5.92 8.00
CA ALA A 67 -3.97 5.73 9.36
C ALA A 67 -4.99 6.29 10.37
N HIS A 68 -4.94 5.76 11.59
CA HIS A 68 -5.79 6.13 12.73
C HIS A 68 -7.23 5.61 12.61
N ASP A 69 -8.10 6.14 13.47
CA ASP A 69 -9.50 5.75 13.56
C ASP A 69 -10.27 6.03 12.26
N LEU A 70 -11.27 5.19 12.01
CA LEU A 70 -12.16 5.33 10.87
C LEU A 70 -13.45 6.01 11.30
N PRO A 71 -14.07 6.82 10.41
CA PRO A 71 -15.45 7.25 10.60
C PRO A 71 -16.36 6.04 10.86
N LYS A 72 -17.37 6.21 11.73
CA LYS A 72 -18.26 5.12 12.17
C LYS A 72 -18.86 4.33 10.99
N ASP A 73 -19.32 5.03 9.95
CA ASP A 73 -19.91 4.39 8.77
C ASP A 73 -18.87 3.52 8.02
N THR A 74 -17.66 4.04 7.82
CA THR A 74 -16.56 3.29 7.22
C THR A 74 -16.13 2.09 8.06
N ALA A 75 -16.05 2.24 9.39
CA ALA A 75 -15.74 1.14 10.30
C ALA A 75 -16.80 0.04 10.25
N THR A 76 -18.08 0.43 10.19
CA THR A 76 -19.21 -0.49 10.05
C THR A 76 -19.19 -1.20 8.70
N ALA A 77 -18.88 -0.47 7.62
CA ALA A 77 -18.72 -1.05 6.29
C ALA A 77 -17.58 -2.07 6.26
N LEU A 78 -16.44 -1.75 6.87
CA LEU A 78 -15.29 -2.65 6.95
C LEU A 78 -15.63 -3.94 7.70
N PHE A 79 -16.38 -3.85 8.81
CA PHE A 79 -16.88 -5.02 9.52
C PHE A 79 -17.70 -5.92 8.59
N HIS A 80 -18.66 -5.37 7.83
CA HIS A 80 -19.46 -6.15 6.90
C HIS A 80 -18.66 -6.74 5.73
N LEU A 81 -17.64 -6.02 5.24
CA LEU A 81 -16.71 -6.54 4.23
C LEU A 81 -15.95 -7.77 4.74
N ILE A 82 -15.46 -7.73 5.98
CA ILE A 82 -14.78 -8.86 6.64
C ILE A 82 -15.74 -10.06 6.78
N GLU A 83 -16.97 -9.82 7.24
CA GLU A 83 -17.97 -10.88 7.36
C GLU A 83 -18.30 -11.52 6.02
N HIS A 84 -18.44 -10.70 4.98
CA HIS A 84 -18.72 -11.19 3.64
C HIS A 84 -17.55 -11.99 3.05
N ALA A 85 -16.30 -11.53 3.27
CA ALA A 85 -15.10 -12.26 2.85
C ALA A 85 -15.03 -13.64 3.52
N LYS A 86 -15.32 -13.68 4.82
CA LYS A 86 -15.38 -14.92 5.59
C LYS A 86 -16.47 -15.87 5.09
N ASP A 87 -17.69 -15.38 4.89
CA ASP A 87 -18.82 -16.18 4.39
C ASP A 87 -18.52 -16.81 3.02
N LYS A 88 -17.87 -16.04 2.13
CA LYS A 88 -17.51 -16.48 0.79
C LYS A 88 -16.17 -17.22 0.70
N SER A 89 -15.46 -17.40 1.81
CA SER A 89 -14.08 -17.94 1.84
C SER A 89 -13.15 -17.21 0.87
N ARG A 90 -13.28 -15.89 0.81
CA ARG A 90 -12.52 -15.01 -0.09
C ARG A 90 -11.32 -14.42 0.65
N PRO A 91 -10.10 -14.53 0.09
CA PRO A 91 -8.96 -13.87 0.67
C PRO A 91 -9.18 -12.36 0.77
N LEU A 92 -9.06 -11.78 1.96
CA LEU A 92 -9.06 -10.32 2.18
C LEU A 92 -7.77 -9.83 2.85
N LEU A 93 -7.10 -8.86 2.21
CA LEU A 93 -5.91 -8.19 2.71
C LEU A 93 -6.24 -6.76 3.11
N ILE A 94 -6.04 -6.46 4.38
CA ILE A 94 -6.33 -5.15 4.96
C ILE A 94 -4.99 -4.46 5.25
N ALA A 95 -4.69 -3.37 4.55
CA ALA A 95 -3.59 -2.49 4.91
C ALA A 95 -4.13 -1.37 5.81
N TRP A 96 -3.79 -1.41 7.10
CA TRP A 96 -4.27 -0.39 8.04
C TRP A 96 -3.29 -0.16 9.18
N ARG A 97 -2.89 1.09 9.36
CA ARG A 97 -2.11 1.53 10.52
C ARG A 97 -3.06 2.10 11.55
N CYS A 98 -3.40 1.30 12.56
CA CYS A 98 -4.33 1.64 13.61
C CYS A 98 -3.86 0.95 14.89
N ALA A 99 -3.78 1.73 15.98
CA ALA A 99 -3.51 1.23 17.31
C ALA A 99 -4.77 0.58 17.91
N ASP A 100 -4.58 -0.28 18.91
CA ASP A 100 -5.69 -1.08 19.44
C ASP A 100 -6.76 -0.23 20.18
N ASP A 101 -6.39 0.97 20.66
CA ASP A 101 -7.28 1.95 21.28
C ASP A 101 -8.04 2.81 20.26
N GLU A 102 -7.53 2.93 19.03
CA GLU A 102 -8.21 3.58 17.89
C GLU A 102 -9.32 2.68 17.30
N LEU A 103 -9.37 1.39 17.64
CA LEU A 103 -10.44 0.45 17.30
C LEU A 103 -11.70 0.68 18.16
N THR A 104 -12.39 1.79 17.90
CA THR A 104 -13.53 2.26 18.71
C THR A 104 -14.82 1.46 18.55
N LEU A 105 -15.05 0.84 17.38
CA LEU A 105 -16.24 0.02 17.11
C LEU A 105 -16.04 -1.42 17.64
N PRO A 106 -16.76 -1.88 18.68
CA PRO A 106 -16.47 -3.15 19.35
C PRO A 106 -16.53 -4.38 18.44
N GLU A 107 -17.53 -4.46 17.56
CA GLU A 107 -17.67 -5.58 16.62
C GLU A 107 -16.50 -5.66 15.63
N LEU A 108 -16.05 -4.51 15.10
CA LEU A 108 -14.88 -4.46 14.21
C LEU A 108 -13.61 -4.83 14.99
N ALA A 109 -13.42 -4.27 16.17
CA ALA A 109 -12.26 -4.54 17.02
C ALA A 109 -12.12 -6.03 17.33
N SER A 110 -13.24 -6.70 17.64
CA SER A 110 -13.26 -8.14 17.86
C SER A 110 -12.84 -8.90 16.61
N ARG A 111 -13.30 -8.52 15.42
CA ARG A 111 -12.94 -9.20 14.17
C ARG A 111 -11.48 -8.97 13.80
N MET A 112 -11.00 -7.73 13.85
CA MET A 112 -9.60 -7.39 13.54
C MET A 112 -8.60 -8.18 14.40
N ARG A 113 -8.90 -8.42 15.68
CA ARG A 113 -8.04 -9.24 16.56
C ARG A 113 -7.99 -10.72 16.18
N MET A 114 -8.98 -11.23 15.45
CA MET A 114 -9.03 -12.62 14.99
C MET A 114 -8.34 -12.84 13.64
N LEU A 115 -8.05 -11.76 12.90
CA LEU A 115 -7.32 -11.85 11.63
C LEU A 115 -5.88 -12.31 11.88
N GLU A 116 -5.29 -12.92 10.86
CA GLU A 116 -3.83 -13.06 10.82
C GLU A 116 -3.22 -11.65 10.76
N GLN A 117 -2.22 -11.39 11.60
CA GLN A 117 -1.59 -10.07 11.69
C GLN A 117 -0.13 -10.18 11.27
N VAL A 118 0.25 -9.40 10.26
CA VAL A 118 1.63 -9.28 9.82
C VAL A 118 2.09 -7.86 10.08
N TYR A 119 3.15 -7.73 10.84
CA TYR A 119 3.73 -6.44 11.17
C TYR A 119 4.82 -6.09 10.15
N ILE A 120 4.71 -4.93 9.53
CA ILE A 120 5.67 -4.41 8.54
C ILE A 120 6.41 -3.22 9.15
N THR A 121 7.74 -3.29 9.11
CA THR A 121 8.63 -2.20 9.51
C THR A 121 9.06 -1.40 8.29
N PRO A 122 9.28 -0.08 8.45
CA PRO A 122 9.96 0.69 7.41
C PRO A 122 11.41 0.18 7.26
N PRO A 123 12.05 0.41 6.10
CA PRO A 123 13.47 0.13 5.92
C PRO A 123 14.30 0.86 7.00
N GLU A 124 15.17 0.12 7.69
CA GLU A 124 15.89 0.62 8.88
C GLU A 124 17.23 1.27 8.52
N SER A 125 17.74 1.03 7.32
CA SER A 125 19.03 1.52 6.86
C SER A 125 18.99 2.10 5.45
N ASP A 126 19.95 2.97 5.13
CA ASP A 126 20.17 3.45 3.76
C ASP A 126 20.44 2.27 2.79
N HIS A 127 21.00 1.17 3.29
CA HIS A 127 21.20 -0.05 2.49
C HIS A 127 19.87 -0.72 2.13
N ASP A 128 18.95 -0.84 3.08
CA ASP A 128 17.62 -1.40 2.83
C ASP A 128 16.82 -0.49 1.90
N LEU A 129 16.87 0.83 2.13
CA LEU A 129 16.21 1.81 1.26
C LEU A 129 16.79 1.77 -0.16
N HIS A 130 18.10 1.60 -0.29
CA HIS A 130 18.76 1.38 -1.58
C HIS A 130 18.24 0.13 -2.28
N ASN A 131 18.12 -1.00 -1.56
CA ASN A 131 17.61 -2.24 -2.13
C ASN A 131 16.15 -2.12 -2.57
N VAL A 132 15.31 -1.43 -1.78
CA VAL A 132 13.93 -1.15 -2.16
C VAL A 132 13.85 -0.28 -3.41
N LEU A 133 14.65 0.80 -3.49
CA LEU A 133 14.67 1.66 -4.67
C LEU A 133 15.15 0.94 -5.92
N LYS A 134 16.16 0.07 -5.78
CA LYS A 134 16.66 -0.73 -6.88
C LYS A 134 15.61 -1.71 -7.40
N ALA A 135 14.92 -2.42 -6.49
CA ALA A 135 13.83 -3.31 -6.85
C ALA A 135 12.67 -2.56 -7.52
N ALA A 136 12.30 -1.39 -7.01
CA ALA A 136 11.26 -0.55 -7.60
C ALA A 136 11.63 -0.04 -9.00
N ALA A 137 12.88 0.37 -9.23
CA ALA A 137 13.35 0.77 -10.56
C ALA A 137 13.27 -0.40 -11.57
N GLN A 138 13.62 -1.61 -11.14
CA GLN A 138 13.53 -2.81 -11.97
C GLN A 138 12.09 -3.15 -12.38
N GLN A 139 11.12 -2.98 -11.47
CA GLN A 139 9.70 -3.14 -11.79
C GLN A 139 9.20 -2.14 -12.84
N LEU A 140 9.80 -0.95 -12.88
CA LEU A 140 9.54 0.05 -13.93
C LEU A 140 10.34 -0.18 -15.21
N HIS A 141 11.07 -1.30 -15.32
CA HIS A 141 12.02 -1.58 -16.40
C HIS A 141 13.06 -0.47 -16.61
N TRP A 142 13.39 0.24 -15.52
CA TRP A 142 14.34 1.35 -15.55
C TRP A 142 15.69 0.91 -14.98
N ASP A 143 16.71 0.87 -15.83
CA ASP A 143 18.10 0.62 -15.42
C ASP A 143 18.69 1.88 -14.76
N MET A 144 18.27 2.11 -13.52
CA MET A 144 18.64 3.28 -12.74
C MET A 144 20.08 3.15 -12.24
N PRO A 145 20.99 4.10 -12.56
CA PRO A 145 22.34 4.07 -12.04
C PRO A 145 22.37 4.27 -10.51
N ASP A 146 23.14 3.44 -9.78
CA ASP A 146 23.27 3.51 -8.30
C ASP A 146 23.66 4.92 -7.79
N LYS A 147 24.42 5.69 -8.60
CA LYS A 147 24.78 7.08 -8.29
C LYS A 147 23.56 8.01 -8.15
N LEU A 148 22.43 7.70 -8.78
CA LEU A 148 21.19 8.46 -8.64
C LEU A 148 20.46 8.09 -7.35
N ILE A 149 20.43 6.80 -7.01
CA ILE A 149 19.89 6.32 -5.73
C ILE A 149 20.63 7.02 -4.59
N LYS A 150 21.98 7.08 -4.69
CA LYS A 150 22.80 7.80 -3.70
C LYS A 150 22.41 9.28 -3.58
N VAL A 151 22.11 9.98 -4.68
CA VAL A 151 21.64 11.39 -4.64
C VAL A 151 20.32 11.48 -3.89
N MET A 152 19.36 10.60 -4.19
CA MET A 152 18.06 10.59 -3.51
C MET A 152 18.17 10.33 -2.01
N LEU A 153 18.96 9.32 -1.62
CA LEU A 153 19.18 9.00 -0.20
C LEU A 153 19.94 10.10 0.56
N THR A 154 20.73 10.92 -0.14
CA THR A 154 21.49 12.03 0.46
C THR A 154 20.63 13.28 0.69
N HIS A 155 19.69 13.57 -0.21
CA HIS A 155 19.02 14.88 -0.27
C HIS A 155 17.52 14.85 -0.03
N LEU A 156 16.88 13.69 -0.13
CA LEU A 156 15.45 13.54 0.13
C LEU A 156 15.20 12.93 1.51
N ALA A 157 13.97 13.09 2.01
CA ALA A 157 13.54 12.44 3.23
C ALA A 157 13.67 10.90 3.11
N ARG A 158 14.05 10.24 4.20
CA ARG A 158 14.34 8.79 4.22
C ARG A 158 13.08 7.92 4.38
N ASP A 159 11.92 8.44 4.01
CA ASP A 159 10.68 7.69 4.00
C ASP A 159 10.39 7.12 2.61
N LEU A 160 9.72 5.98 2.57
CA LEU A 160 9.41 5.28 1.33
C LEU A 160 8.53 6.10 0.37
N ASP A 161 7.64 6.94 0.88
CA ASP A 161 6.69 7.69 0.04
C ASP A 161 7.44 8.76 -0.78
N SER A 162 8.25 9.57 -0.10
CA SER A 162 9.11 10.58 -0.73
C SER A 162 10.07 9.95 -1.74
N GLN A 163 10.74 8.86 -1.34
CA GLN A 163 11.75 8.19 -2.15
C GLN A 163 11.15 7.53 -3.40
N LEU A 164 10.03 6.80 -3.27
CA LEU A 164 9.38 6.15 -4.41
C LEU A 164 8.69 7.15 -5.35
N SER A 165 8.14 8.25 -4.81
CA SER A 165 7.59 9.34 -5.63
C SER A 165 8.68 10.00 -6.48
N ALA A 166 9.81 10.32 -5.86
CA ALA A 166 10.98 10.85 -6.56
C ALA A 166 11.54 9.89 -7.61
N LEU A 167 11.60 8.59 -7.31
CA LEU A 167 12.01 7.56 -8.25
C LEU A 167 11.12 7.57 -9.51
N LYS A 168 9.79 7.57 -9.32
CA LYS A 168 8.83 7.63 -10.44
C LYS A 168 8.95 8.92 -11.25
N HIS A 169 9.20 10.05 -10.59
CA HIS A 169 9.41 11.32 -11.28
C HIS A 169 10.67 11.30 -12.16
N LEU A 170 11.77 10.77 -11.65
CA LEU A 170 13.02 10.63 -12.41
C LEU A 170 12.87 9.66 -13.57
N GLU A 171 12.21 8.52 -13.33
CA GLU A 171 11.95 7.52 -14.37
C GLU A 171 11.20 8.15 -15.55
N ALA A 172 10.08 8.82 -15.29
CA ALA A 172 9.29 9.50 -16.31
C ALA A 172 10.10 10.59 -17.03
N ALA A 173 10.91 11.37 -16.31
CA ALA A 173 11.78 12.38 -16.91
C ALA A 173 12.84 11.75 -17.83
N SER A 174 13.37 10.58 -17.46
CA SER A 174 14.39 9.87 -18.25
C SER A 174 13.84 9.29 -19.55
N GLN A 175 12.54 8.95 -19.60
CA GLN A 175 11.90 8.50 -20.83
C GLN A 175 11.71 9.66 -21.83
N ILE A 176 11.39 10.85 -21.33
CA ILE A 176 11.19 12.05 -22.15
C ILE A 176 12.53 12.59 -22.65
N GLU A 177 13.53 12.63 -21.78
CA GLU A 177 14.83 13.21 -22.07
C GLU A 177 15.83 12.15 -22.51
N ARG A 178 16.32 12.24 -23.75
CA ARG A 178 17.46 11.43 -24.23
C ARG A 178 18.80 11.90 -23.65
N THR A 179 18.82 12.30 -22.39
CA THR A 179 19.96 12.90 -21.69
C THR A 179 20.69 11.85 -20.84
N ARG A 180 22.00 12.05 -20.63
CA ARG A 180 22.75 11.22 -19.68
C ARG A 180 22.24 11.43 -18.26
N MET A 181 21.78 10.34 -17.65
CA MET A 181 21.37 10.23 -16.25
C MET A 181 22.56 10.45 -15.30
N THR A 182 22.91 11.72 -15.05
CA THR A 182 24.00 12.15 -14.15
C THR A 182 23.44 12.60 -12.80
N GLN A 183 24.32 12.75 -11.79
CA GLN A 183 23.91 13.30 -10.49
C GLN A 183 23.38 14.73 -10.62
N ALA A 184 23.96 15.56 -11.48
CA ALA A 184 23.50 16.92 -11.73
C ALA A 184 22.09 16.95 -12.36
N TRP A 185 21.83 16.04 -13.29
CA TRP A 185 20.50 15.87 -13.88
C TRP A 185 19.46 15.48 -12.83
N ALA A 186 19.75 14.50 -11.97
CA ALA A 186 18.80 14.10 -10.93
C ALA A 186 18.53 15.23 -9.93
N ARG A 187 19.57 16.00 -9.55
CA ARG A 187 19.40 17.18 -8.69
C ARG A 187 18.48 18.22 -9.33
N GLN A 188 18.72 18.54 -10.60
CA GLN A 188 17.88 19.46 -11.37
C GLN A 188 16.42 19.00 -11.42
N LYS A 189 16.16 17.70 -11.64
CA LYS A 189 14.80 17.16 -11.72
C LYS A 189 14.09 17.10 -10.36
N LEU A 190 14.84 16.89 -9.30
CA LEU A 190 14.30 16.83 -7.95
C LEU A 190 14.24 18.19 -7.25
N ASN A 191 14.68 19.28 -7.92
CA ASN A 191 14.78 20.63 -7.36
C ASN A 191 15.58 20.70 -6.04
N ILE A 192 16.74 20.04 -6.02
CA ILE A 192 17.70 19.95 -4.88
C ILE A 192 19.11 20.37 -5.28
#